data_AF-A0A8J3QBX6-F1
#
_entry.id   AF-A0A8J3QBX6-F1
#
_cell.length_a   1.000
_cell.length_b   1.000
_cell.length_c   1.000
_cell.angle_alpha   90.00
_cell.angle_beta   90.00
_cell.angle_gamma   90.00
#
_symmetry.space_group_name_H-M   'P 1'
#
loop_
_entity.id
_entity.type
_entity.pdbx_description
1 polymer ?
#
loop_
_entity_poly.entity_id
_entity_poly.type
_entity_poly.pdbx_seq_one_letter_code
_entity_poly.pdbx_strand_id
1 'polypeptide(L)'
;MNRRSIAIVVAVAAIAAIVAVVLTRGGKPPVADISADRSNVFGHPALTATPPLPTGAAAASAADFARDPCAVATVDELGLALAKPFHVLSGTLLRRDRPPERTSGGCGYGYLADGTDTAETYHRVVITVKQVAQGGAKLLADCLAGASAFPHGRADVGDEACLDKGSVLVVKLGVNHYTVAVAATPVRANRTDEETELAPLIHAAAALLVTRLPSK
;
A
#
# COMPACT_ATOMS: atom_id res chain seq x y z
N MET A 1 -18.27 55.45 6.22
CA MET A 1 -19.73 55.64 6.36
C MET A 1 -20.28 56.20 5.05
N ASN A 2 -21.21 55.46 4.43
CA ASN A 2 -22.22 55.83 3.41
C ASN A 2 -22.73 54.49 2.83
N ARG A 3 -23.76 53.81 3.35
CA ARG A 3 -25.20 54.15 3.47
C ARG A 3 -25.80 54.72 2.18
N ARG A 4 -25.93 53.87 1.17
CA ARG A 4 -26.96 53.93 0.10
C ARG A 4 -26.77 52.69 -0.80
N SER A 5 -27.42 51.59 -0.40
CA SER A 5 -27.89 50.47 -1.25
C SER A 5 -28.62 49.48 -0.35
N ILE A 6 -29.58 50.01 0.44
CA ILE A 6 -30.64 49.25 1.09
C ILE A 6 -31.88 49.58 0.28
N ALA A 7 -32.24 48.71 -0.66
CA ALA A 7 -33.58 48.62 -1.25
C ALA A 7 -33.61 47.50 -2.31
N ILE A 8 -33.28 46.26 -1.92
CA ILE A 8 -33.97 45.10 -2.49
C ILE A 8 -34.55 44.37 -1.28
N VAL A 9 -35.67 44.95 -0.89
CA VAL A 9 -36.60 44.53 0.14
C VAL A 9 -37.36 43.34 -0.43
N VAL A 10 -37.26 42.21 0.29
CA VAL A 10 -38.37 41.32 0.63
C VAL A 10 -38.94 40.44 -0.48
N ALA A 11 -38.45 39.20 -0.50
CA ALA A 11 -39.15 37.96 -0.87
C ALA A 11 -38.11 36.83 -0.75
N VAL A 12 -38.17 35.80 0.08
CA VAL A 12 -39.16 35.26 1.02
C VAL A 12 -38.34 34.49 2.05
N ALA A 13 -38.33 34.97 3.30
CA ALA A 13 -37.93 34.17 4.44
C ALA A 13 -39.20 33.52 5.01
N ALA A 14 -39.46 32.27 4.62
CA ALA A 14 -40.40 31.38 5.31
C ALA A 14 -40.20 29.99 4.71
N ILE A 15 -39.72 29.04 5.54
CA ILE A 15 -40.22 27.67 5.70
C ILE A 15 -39.27 27.04 6.72
N ALA A 16 -39.63 27.26 7.99
CA ALA A 16 -39.21 26.42 9.09
C ALA A 16 -40.42 25.58 9.49
N ALA A 17 -40.19 24.26 9.61
CA ALA A 17 -40.95 23.28 10.37
C ALA A 17 -42.37 22.86 9.91
N ILE A 18 -42.66 21.59 10.23
CA ILE A 18 -43.91 20.82 10.16
C ILE A 18 -44.04 19.93 8.90
N VAL A 19 -43.58 18.68 9.00
CA VAL A 19 -44.45 17.48 9.06
C VAL A 19 -43.59 16.34 9.64
N ALA A 20 -43.77 16.08 10.94
CA ALA A 20 -43.49 14.78 11.52
C ALA A 20 -44.81 14.00 11.62
N VAL A 21 -44.71 12.69 11.45
CA VAL A 21 -45.72 11.67 11.81
C VAL A 21 -46.81 11.40 10.75
N VAL A 22 -46.51 10.45 9.85
CA VAL A 22 -47.42 9.31 9.64
C VAL A 22 -46.60 8.03 9.81
N LEU A 23 -46.68 7.48 11.03
CA LEU A 23 -46.35 6.10 11.34
C LEU A 23 -47.44 5.20 10.73
N THR A 24 -47.12 4.47 9.67
CA THR A 24 -47.79 3.19 9.39
C THR A 24 -46.78 2.14 8.98
N ARG A 25 -46.51 1.27 9.95
CA ARG A 25 -45.99 -0.10 9.91
C ARG A 25 -46.04 -0.80 8.53
N GLY A 26 -44.92 -1.40 8.15
CA GLY A 26 -44.83 -2.46 7.12
C GLY A 26 -43.36 -2.77 6.81
N GLY A 27 -42.93 -4.02 6.97
CA GLY A 27 -41.52 -4.39 7.11
C GLY A 27 -40.74 -4.75 5.85
N LYS A 28 -39.46 -5.10 6.11
CA LYS A 28 -38.38 -5.69 5.27
C LYS A 28 -37.67 -4.79 4.21
N PRO A 29 -36.32 -4.76 4.19
CA PRO A 29 -35.50 -4.17 3.12
C PRO A 29 -35.08 -5.24 2.08
N PRO A 30 -34.27 -4.95 1.03
CA PRO A 30 -34.05 -3.71 0.26
C PRO A 30 -34.40 -3.92 -1.24
N VAL A 31 -34.58 -2.85 -2.02
CA VAL A 31 -34.63 -2.94 -3.49
C VAL A 31 -33.22 -2.69 -4.04
N ALA A 32 -32.57 -3.77 -4.48
CA ALA A 32 -31.65 -3.72 -5.60
C ALA A 32 -32.50 -3.82 -6.87
N ASP A 33 -32.35 -2.89 -7.81
CA ASP A 33 -32.50 -3.19 -9.24
C ASP A 33 -32.03 -2.00 -10.11
N ILE A 34 -30.93 -2.21 -10.81
CA ILE A 34 -30.79 -1.76 -12.21
C ILE A 34 -30.46 -3.02 -13.02
N SER A 35 -31.52 -3.76 -13.37
CA SER A 35 -31.67 -4.63 -14.55
C SER A 35 -31.26 -3.90 -15.85
N ALA A 36 -30.85 -4.52 -16.96
CA ALA A 36 -30.78 -5.91 -17.43
C ALA A 36 -29.85 -5.94 -18.67
N ASP A 37 -29.02 -6.99 -18.84
CA ASP A 37 -29.17 -8.05 -19.85
C ASP A 37 -28.55 -7.76 -21.24
N ARG A 38 -27.50 -8.52 -21.60
CA ARG A 38 -27.59 -9.58 -22.62
C ARG A 38 -26.26 -10.29 -22.85
N SER A 39 -26.34 -11.62 -22.72
CA SER A 39 -25.48 -12.66 -23.32
C SER A 39 -24.56 -13.42 -22.37
N ASN A 40 -25.19 -14.38 -21.69
CA ASN A 40 -24.56 -15.64 -21.32
C ASN A 40 -24.12 -16.40 -22.58
N VAL A 41 -22.91 -16.16 -23.07
CA VAL A 41 -22.20 -17.09 -23.95
C VAL A 41 -20.73 -17.02 -23.53
N PHE A 42 -20.11 -18.19 -23.31
CA PHE A 42 -18.76 -18.44 -22.81
C PHE A 42 -18.63 -18.46 -21.28
N GLY A 43 -18.38 -19.66 -20.75
CA GLY A 43 -18.20 -19.93 -19.34
C GLY A 43 -17.10 -19.08 -18.73
N HIS A 44 -17.46 -18.26 -17.76
CA HIS A 44 -16.49 -17.56 -16.94
C HIS A 44 -15.91 -18.57 -15.95
N PRO A 45 -14.58 -18.67 -15.78
CA PRO A 45 -14.06 -19.31 -14.59
C PRO A 45 -14.64 -18.57 -13.39
N ALA A 46 -15.12 -19.31 -12.39
CA ALA A 46 -15.55 -18.73 -11.13
C ALA A 46 -14.46 -17.75 -10.66
N LEU A 47 -14.82 -16.47 -10.53
CA LEU A 47 -13.97 -15.51 -9.84
C LEU A 47 -13.90 -15.97 -8.38
N THR A 48 -12.90 -16.79 -8.09
CA THR A 48 -12.44 -17.05 -6.73
C THR A 48 -12.25 -15.69 -6.08
N ALA A 49 -12.97 -15.50 -4.96
CA ALA A 49 -13.07 -14.28 -4.17
C ALA A 49 -12.01 -13.22 -4.50
N THR A 50 -12.46 -12.08 -5.02
CA THR A 50 -11.63 -10.87 -5.03
C THR A 50 -10.99 -10.76 -3.64
N PRO A 51 -9.65 -10.72 -3.53
CA PRO A 51 -9.00 -10.51 -2.25
C PRO A 51 -9.68 -9.33 -1.54
N PRO A 52 -9.84 -9.36 -0.21
CA PRO A 52 -10.33 -8.19 0.51
C PRO A 52 -9.55 -6.97 0.03
N LEU A 53 -10.25 -5.87 -0.20
CA LEU A 53 -9.58 -4.59 -0.46
C LEU A 53 -8.56 -4.38 0.67
N PRO A 54 -7.32 -3.99 0.37
CA PRO A 54 -6.33 -3.72 1.40
C PRO A 54 -6.94 -2.74 2.40
N THR A 55 -7.03 -3.13 3.66
CA THR A 55 -7.66 -2.33 4.71
C THR A 55 -6.67 -1.40 5.40
N GLY A 56 -5.37 -1.65 5.22
CA GLY A 56 -4.32 -1.02 6.03
C GLY A 56 -4.37 -1.50 7.49
N ALA A 57 -5.12 -2.56 7.79
CA ALA A 57 -5.23 -3.08 9.14
C ALA A 57 -3.99 -3.88 9.51
N ALA A 58 -3.55 -3.75 10.77
CA ALA A 58 -2.51 -4.61 11.29
C ALA A 58 -2.99 -6.07 11.30
N ALA A 59 -2.17 -6.98 10.81
CA ALA A 59 -2.45 -8.41 10.96
C ALA A 59 -2.24 -8.80 12.42
N ALA A 60 -3.21 -9.49 13.02
CA ALA A 60 -3.16 -9.87 14.42
C ALA A 60 -2.21 -11.06 14.69
N SER A 61 -2.01 -11.92 13.70
CA SER A 61 -1.15 -13.11 13.78
C SER A 61 -0.49 -13.44 12.45
N ALA A 62 0.61 -14.20 12.50
CA ALA A 62 1.24 -14.79 11.32
C ALA A 62 0.24 -15.55 10.42
N ALA A 63 -0.70 -16.28 11.00
CA ALA A 63 -1.71 -17.02 10.24
C ALA A 63 -2.70 -16.09 9.51
N ASP A 64 -3.04 -14.94 10.11
CA ASP A 64 -3.86 -13.92 9.44
C ASP A 64 -3.12 -13.29 8.27
N PHE A 65 -1.82 -13.01 8.44
CA PHE A 65 -0.97 -12.55 7.34
C PHE A 65 -0.90 -13.57 6.21
N ALA A 66 -0.67 -14.85 6.52
CA ALA A 66 -0.63 -15.90 5.51
C ALA A 66 -1.97 -16.06 4.76
N ARG A 67 -3.09 -15.87 5.46
CA ARG A 67 -4.43 -15.89 4.87
C ARG A 67 -4.69 -14.69 3.96
N ASP A 68 -4.24 -13.50 4.37
CA ASP A 68 -4.43 -12.26 3.61
C ASP A 68 -3.25 -11.27 3.69
N PRO A 69 -2.16 -11.54 2.95
CA PRO A 69 -0.93 -10.76 3.09
C PRO A 69 -1.04 -9.34 2.52
N CYS A 70 -2.06 -9.06 1.71
CA CYS A 70 -2.30 -7.73 1.14
C CYS A 70 -3.14 -6.83 2.04
N ALA A 71 -3.66 -7.32 3.17
CA ALA A 71 -4.42 -6.49 4.10
C ALA A 71 -3.56 -5.48 4.88
N VAL A 72 -2.24 -5.74 5.00
CA VAL A 72 -1.33 -5.04 5.92
C VAL A 72 -1.09 -3.56 5.60
N ALA A 73 -1.27 -3.15 4.36
CA ALA A 73 -1.13 -1.76 3.95
C ALA A 73 -2.05 -1.48 2.77
N THR A 74 -2.61 -0.28 2.72
CA THR A 74 -3.21 0.22 1.48
C THR A 74 -2.13 0.70 0.51
N VAL A 75 -2.46 0.71 -0.79
CA VAL A 75 -1.55 1.27 -1.80
C VAL A 75 -1.27 2.75 -1.52
N ASP A 76 -2.25 3.49 -1.01
CA ASP A 76 -2.12 4.93 -0.74
C ASP A 76 -1.24 5.21 0.48
N GLU A 77 -1.41 4.48 1.59
CA GLU A 77 -0.55 4.62 2.77
C GLU A 77 0.91 4.33 2.42
N LEU A 78 1.16 3.23 1.71
CA LEU A 78 2.50 2.87 1.30
C LEU A 78 3.05 3.84 0.24
N GLY A 79 2.19 4.34 -0.66
CA GLY A 79 2.57 5.38 -1.62
C GLY A 79 2.99 6.68 -0.95
N LEU A 80 2.28 7.10 0.11
CA LEU A 80 2.62 8.28 0.91
C LEU A 80 3.97 8.10 1.64
N ALA A 81 4.23 6.91 2.19
CA ALA A 81 5.51 6.61 2.83
C ALA A 81 6.68 6.69 1.84
N LEU A 82 6.45 6.27 0.59
CA LEU A 82 7.46 6.28 -0.48
C LEU A 82 7.62 7.63 -1.17
N ALA A 83 6.61 8.51 -1.11
CA ALA A 83 6.55 9.71 -1.94
C ALA A 83 7.79 10.60 -1.78
N LYS A 84 8.19 10.88 -0.53
CA LYS A 84 9.36 11.72 -0.26
C LYS A 84 10.68 11.09 -0.72
N PRO A 85 11.07 9.87 -0.30
CA PRO A 85 12.32 9.27 -0.76
C PRO A 85 12.35 9.06 -2.27
N PHE A 86 11.22 8.71 -2.90
CA PHE A 86 11.16 8.59 -4.35
C PHE A 86 11.38 9.92 -5.05
N HIS A 87 10.69 10.98 -4.61
CA HIS A 87 10.86 12.31 -5.19
C HIS A 87 12.30 12.83 -5.10
N VAL A 88 13.01 12.49 -4.02
CA VAL A 88 14.44 12.81 -3.88
C VAL A 88 15.30 12.05 -4.90
N LEU A 89 14.92 10.81 -5.26
CA LEU A 89 15.66 9.96 -6.19
C LEU A 89 15.34 10.23 -7.67
N SER A 90 14.09 10.59 -7.99
CA SER A 90 13.62 10.74 -9.38
C SER A 90 13.26 12.17 -9.77
N GLY A 91 12.99 13.06 -8.80
CA GLY A 91 12.44 14.40 -9.05
C GLY A 91 10.94 14.43 -9.37
N THR A 92 10.24 13.30 -9.29
CA THR A 92 8.82 13.15 -9.68
C THR A 92 7.98 12.49 -8.58
N LEU A 93 6.67 12.39 -8.78
CA LEU A 93 5.75 11.77 -7.83
C LEU A 93 5.46 10.32 -8.24
N LEU A 94 5.17 9.45 -7.27
CA LEU A 94 4.63 8.12 -7.55
C LEU A 94 3.12 8.18 -7.73
N ARG A 95 2.62 7.38 -8.66
CA ARG A 95 1.21 7.03 -8.80
C ARG A 95 1.02 5.54 -8.65
N ARG A 96 -0.17 5.16 -8.19
CA ARG A 96 -0.61 3.76 -8.17
C ARG A 96 -0.54 3.17 -9.58
N ASP A 97 0.16 2.06 -9.73
CA ASP A 97 0.21 1.26 -10.96
C ASP A 97 -1.06 0.40 -11.06
N ARG A 98 -1.21 -0.50 -10.07
CA ARG A 98 -2.24 -1.55 -10.04
C ARG A 98 -2.62 -1.90 -8.60
N PRO A 99 -3.76 -2.59 -8.38
CA PRO A 99 -4.11 -3.13 -7.08
C PRO A 99 -3.01 -4.05 -6.52
N PRO A 100 -2.90 -4.19 -5.18
CA PRO A 100 -1.93 -5.12 -4.60
C PRO A 100 -2.17 -6.55 -5.08
N GLU A 101 -1.09 -7.27 -5.33
CA GLU A 101 -1.12 -8.61 -5.89
C GLU A 101 -0.55 -9.61 -4.88
N ARG A 102 -1.27 -10.71 -4.63
CA ARG A 102 -0.74 -11.78 -3.79
C ARG A 102 0.44 -12.45 -4.50
N THR A 103 1.51 -12.65 -3.75
CA THR A 103 2.67 -13.42 -4.19
C THR A 103 2.82 -14.67 -3.33
N SER A 104 3.71 -15.59 -3.72
CA SER A 104 4.03 -16.74 -2.87
C SER A 104 4.53 -16.26 -1.50
N GLY A 105 3.68 -16.45 -0.47
CA GLY A 105 3.95 -16.06 0.92
C GLY A 105 3.86 -14.57 1.23
N GLY A 106 3.24 -13.74 0.38
CA GLY A 106 3.27 -12.29 0.58
C GLY A 106 2.38 -11.45 -0.34
N CYS A 107 2.66 -10.15 -0.38
CA CYS A 107 1.95 -9.17 -1.20
C CYS A 107 2.91 -8.23 -1.94
N GLY A 108 2.59 -7.89 -3.18
CA GLY A 108 3.28 -6.92 -4.01
C GLY A 108 2.44 -5.65 -4.21
N TYR A 109 3.06 -4.48 -4.10
CA TYR A 109 2.48 -3.17 -4.33
C TYR A 109 3.22 -2.48 -5.48
N GLY A 110 2.49 -2.05 -6.52
CA GLY A 110 3.07 -1.45 -7.72
C GLY A 110 2.82 0.05 -7.81
N TYR A 111 3.87 0.79 -8.19
CA TYR A 111 3.83 2.22 -8.43
C TYR A 111 4.53 2.57 -9.75
N LEU A 112 4.04 3.61 -10.42
CA LEU A 112 4.64 4.22 -11.60
C LEU A 112 5.07 5.64 -11.28
N ALA A 113 6.14 6.11 -11.92
CA ALA A 113 6.46 7.53 -11.89
C ALA A 113 5.38 8.35 -12.64
N ASP A 114 4.97 9.48 -12.07
CA ASP A 114 4.04 10.42 -12.67
C ASP A 114 4.81 11.35 -13.63
N GLY A 115 5.04 10.84 -14.84
CA GLY A 115 5.79 11.56 -15.86
C GLY A 115 5.86 10.79 -17.17
N THR A 116 5.81 11.52 -18.28
CA THR A 116 6.17 11.00 -19.62
C THR A 116 7.67 11.10 -19.89
N ASP A 117 8.45 11.53 -18.89
CA ASP A 117 9.81 11.98 -19.10
C ASP A 117 10.81 10.82 -19.03
N THR A 118 11.37 10.48 -20.18
CA THR A 118 12.39 9.43 -20.34
C THR A 118 13.74 9.76 -19.65
N ALA A 119 13.84 10.92 -19.01
CA ALA A 119 14.99 11.33 -18.22
C ALA A 119 14.99 10.78 -16.78
N GLU A 120 13.90 10.16 -16.33
CA GLU A 120 13.81 9.65 -14.95
C GLU A 120 14.75 8.48 -14.65
N THR A 121 15.21 8.41 -13.40
CA THR A 121 16.06 7.30 -12.93
C THR A 121 15.28 5.98 -12.91
N TYR A 122 14.01 6.00 -12.46
CA TYR A 122 13.15 4.83 -12.34
C TYR A 122 11.73 5.14 -12.80
N HIS A 123 11.12 4.29 -13.63
CA HIS A 123 9.74 4.50 -14.10
C HIS A 123 8.71 3.63 -13.38
N ARG A 124 9.16 2.54 -12.75
CA ARG A 124 8.31 1.61 -12.00
C ARG A 124 8.98 1.19 -10.71
N VAL A 125 8.20 1.10 -9.64
CA VAL A 125 8.64 0.58 -8.34
C VAL A 125 7.66 -0.49 -7.89
N VAL A 126 8.19 -1.65 -7.48
CA VAL A 126 7.42 -2.74 -6.90
C VAL A 126 7.96 -3.04 -5.51
N ILE A 127 7.11 -2.90 -4.50
CA ILE A 127 7.41 -3.27 -3.13
C ILE A 127 6.82 -4.64 -2.87
N THR A 128 7.60 -5.58 -2.35
CA THR A 128 7.11 -6.91 -1.98
C THR A 128 7.37 -7.17 -0.51
N VAL A 129 6.33 -7.52 0.23
CA VAL A 129 6.43 -7.99 1.61
C VAL A 129 6.09 -9.47 1.68
N LYS A 130 6.92 -10.29 2.32
CA LYS A 130 6.71 -11.74 2.47
C LYS A 130 7.02 -12.20 3.88
N GLN A 131 6.28 -13.20 4.35
CA GLN A 131 6.63 -13.94 5.55
C GLN A 131 7.56 -15.10 5.17
N VAL A 132 8.64 -15.27 5.92
CA VAL A 132 9.60 -16.35 5.75
C VAL A 132 9.26 -17.48 6.72
N ALA A 133 8.44 -18.43 6.26
CA ALA A 133 7.93 -19.53 7.10
C ALA A 133 9.02 -20.50 7.57
N GLN A 134 10.09 -20.69 6.79
CA GLN A 134 11.20 -21.59 7.12
C GLN A 134 12.54 -20.93 6.80
N GLY A 135 13.53 -21.14 7.68
CA GLY A 135 14.88 -20.63 7.48
C GLY A 135 15.07 -19.13 7.76
N GLY A 136 14.05 -18.41 8.23
CA GLY A 136 14.13 -16.96 8.49
C GLY A 136 15.25 -16.56 9.45
N ALA A 137 15.47 -17.32 10.53
CA ALA A 137 16.55 -17.05 11.47
C ALA A 137 17.95 -17.20 10.84
N LYS A 138 18.13 -18.21 9.98
CA LYS A 138 19.38 -18.39 9.23
C LYS A 138 19.58 -17.26 8.23
N LEU A 139 18.53 -16.90 7.49
CA LEU A 139 18.56 -15.80 6.53
C LEU A 139 18.96 -14.48 7.21
N LEU A 140 18.36 -14.17 8.36
CA LEU A 140 18.70 -12.98 9.15
C LEU A 140 20.16 -13.02 9.64
N ALA A 141 20.62 -14.17 10.15
CA ALA A 141 22.00 -14.31 10.63
C ALA A 141 23.02 -14.11 9.49
N ASP A 142 22.78 -14.71 8.32
CA ASP A 142 23.63 -14.58 7.14
C ASP A 142 23.66 -13.11 6.66
N CYS A 143 22.50 -12.46 6.63
CA CYS A 143 22.37 -11.05 6.26
C CYS A 143 23.04 -10.11 7.28
N LEU A 144 22.90 -10.34 8.58
CA LEU A 144 23.59 -9.56 9.63
C LEU A 144 25.11 -9.74 9.59
N ALA A 145 25.59 -10.92 9.22
CA ALA A 145 27.02 -11.16 9.01
C ALA A 145 27.54 -10.33 7.82
N GLY A 146 26.82 -10.34 6.69
CA GLY A 146 27.17 -9.56 5.50
C GLY A 146 27.02 -8.05 5.67
N ALA A 147 26.03 -7.61 6.46
CA ALA A 147 25.72 -6.21 6.73
C ALA A 147 26.87 -5.43 7.37
N SER A 148 27.76 -6.10 8.11
CA SER A 148 28.93 -5.48 8.71
C SER A 148 29.92 -4.90 7.69
N ALA A 149 29.81 -5.29 6.42
CA ALA A 149 30.70 -4.85 5.35
C ALA A 149 30.21 -3.63 4.56
N PHE A 150 29.00 -3.10 4.81
CA PHE A 150 28.42 -2.00 4.04
C PHE A 150 27.75 -0.92 4.91
N PRO A 151 27.90 0.37 4.55
CA PRO A 151 27.11 1.43 5.16
C PRO A 151 25.63 1.17 4.86
N HIS A 152 24.77 1.19 5.88
CA HIS A 152 23.34 0.84 5.82
C HIS A 152 22.97 -0.65 5.84
N GLY A 153 23.93 -1.56 6.06
CA GLY A 153 23.62 -2.99 6.16
C GLY A 153 22.73 -3.35 7.37
N ARG A 154 22.73 -2.54 8.44
CA ARG A 154 21.81 -2.69 9.58
C ARG A 154 20.74 -1.61 9.53
N ALA A 155 19.52 -1.98 9.87
CA ALA A 155 18.38 -1.08 9.91
C ALA A 155 17.72 -1.11 11.29
N ASP A 156 17.38 0.07 11.81
CA ASP A 156 16.66 0.21 13.08
C ASP A 156 15.14 0.04 12.86
N VAL A 157 14.75 -1.16 12.44
CA VAL A 157 13.36 -1.50 12.10
C VAL A 157 13.01 -2.87 12.68
N GLY A 158 11.91 -2.95 13.42
CA GLY A 158 11.50 -4.19 14.11
C GLY A 158 12.39 -4.52 15.31
N ASP A 159 12.56 -5.80 15.63
CA ASP A 159 13.44 -6.24 16.71
C ASP A 159 14.90 -6.35 16.23
N GLU A 160 15.08 -6.92 15.05
CA GLU A 160 16.36 -7.04 14.35
C GLU A 160 16.10 -6.92 12.85
N ALA A 161 16.88 -6.10 12.15
CA ALA A 161 16.80 -6.02 10.70
C ALA A 161 18.16 -5.76 10.05
N CYS A 162 18.28 -6.25 8.82
CA CYS A 162 19.43 -6.01 7.98
C CYS A 162 19.01 -5.85 6.52
N LEU A 163 19.71 -4.98 5.82
CA LEU A 163 19.58 -4.80 4.39
C LEU A 163 20.63 -5.66 3.71
N ASP A 164 20.20 -6.69 3.00
CA ASP A 164 21.07 -7.47 2.13
C ASP A 164 21.39 -6.68 0.85
N LYS A 165 22.48 -7.07 0.18
CA LYS A 165 22.93 -6.49 -1.09
C LYS A 165 21.79 -6.40 -2.10
N GLY A 166 20.98 -7.44 -2.25
CA GLY A 166 19.90 -7.48 -3.25
C GLY A 166 18.70 -6.54 -3.02
N SER A 167 18.83 -5.45 -2.26
CA SER A 167 17.72 -4.53 -1.93
C SER A 167 16.57 -5.21 -1.19
N VAL A 168 16.92 -6.20 -0.37
CA VAL A 168 15.98 -6.95 0.47
C VAL A 168 16.29 -6.68 1.92
N LEU A 169 15.35 -6.05 2.62
CA LEU A 169 15.41 -5.94 4.06
C LEU A 169 14.84 -7.22 4.69
N VAL A 170 15.67 -7.91 5.47
CA VAL A 170 15.25 -9.02 6.32
C VAL A 170 14.93 -8.47 7.69
N VAL A 171 13.73 -8.73 8.20
CA VAL A 171 13.26 -8.21 9.49
C VAL A 171 12.76 -9.35 10.36
N LYS A 172 13.09 -9.30 11.65
CA LYS A 172 12.49 -10.12 12.69
C LYS A 172 11.52 -9.29 13.54
N LEU A 173 10.36 -9.89 13.80
CA LEU A 173 9.32 -9.38 14.68
C LEU A 173 8.83 -10.54 15.57
N GLY A 174 9.21 -10.51 16.84
CA GLY A 174 9.07 -11.60 17.79
C GLY A 174 9.68 -12.90 17.26
N VAL A 175 8.82 -13.88 16.99
CA VAL A 175 9.22 -15.19 16.45
C VAL A 175 9.19 -15.25 14.92
N ASN A 176 8.57 -14.25 14.28
CA ASN A 176 8.34 -14.22 12.85
C ASN A 176 9.48 -13.51 12.11
N HIS A 177 9.71 -13.92 10.87
CA HIS A 177 10.68 -13.31 9.97
C HIS A 177 9.97 -12.87 8.69
N TYR A 178 10.33 -11.70 8.20
CA TYR A 178 9.76 -11.10 7.02
C TYR A 178 10.86 -10.60 6.09
N THR A 179 10.55 -10.53 4.80
CA THR A 179 11.36 -9.78 3.84
C THR A 179 10.53 -8.64 3.26
N VAL A 180 11.16 -7.48 3.15
CA VAL A 180 10.65 -6.32 2.41
C VAL A 180 11.65 -6.04 1.29
N ALA A 181 11.24 -6.31 0.06
CA ALA A 181 12.07 -6.10 -1.12
C ALA A 181 11.52 -4.93 -1.93
N VAL A 182 12.40 -4.11 -2.48
CA VAL A 182 12.05 -3.06 -3.43
C VAL A 182 12.77 -3.34 -4.73
N ALA A 183 11.99 -3.56 -5.78
CA ALA A 183 12.49 -3.64 -7.14
C ALA A 183 12.07 -2.38 -7.88
N ALA A 184 13.04 -1.59 -8.32
CA ALA A 184 12.79 -0.47 -9.21
C ALA A 184 13.25 -0.84 -10.63
N THR A 185 12.48 -0.46 -11.64
CA THR A 185 12.88 -0.65 -13.04
C THR A 185 13.46 0.66 -13.56
N PRO A 186 14.78 0.71 -13.84
CA PRO A 186 15.40 1.93 -14.34
C PRO A 186 14.96 2.20 -15.78
N VAL A 187 14.99 3.47 -16.20
CA VAL A 187 14.73 3.84 -17.60
C VAL A 187 15.90 3.46 -18.51
N ARG A 188 17.12 3.33 -17.96
CA ARG A 188 18.31 2.86 -18.67
C ARG A 188 18.92 1.66 -17.96
N ALA A 189 19.17 0.59 -18.71
CA ALA A 189 19.50 -0.75 -18.22
C ALA A 189 20.88 -0.93 -17.52
N ASN A 190 21.58 0.14 -17.13
CA ASN A 190 23.00 0.05 -16.77
C ASN A 190 23.40 0.89 -15.55
N ARG A 191 22.65 0.80 -14.45
CA ARG A 191 23.11 1.31 -13.15
C ARG A 191 23.48 0.15 -12.23
N THR A 192 24.75 0.08 -11.85
CA THR A 192 25.29 -0.90 -10.90
C THR A 192 25.07 -0.50 -9.43
N ASP A 193 24.55 0.70 -9.17
CA ASP A 193 24.47 1.29 -7.83
C ASP A 193 23.05 1.21 -7.23
N GLU A 194 22.15 0.41 -7.83
CA GLU A 194 20.75 0.26 -7.41
C GLU A 194 20.62 -0.10 -5.92
N GLU A 195 21.54 -0.89 -5.38
CA GLU A 195 21.51 -1.35 -3.99
C GLU A 195 21.61 -0.20 -2.97
N THR A 196 22.47 0.80 -3.25
CA THR A 196 22.65 1.96 -2.36
C THR A 196 21.59 3.04 -2.64
N GLU A 197 21.20 3.21 -3.90
CA GLU A 197 20.21 4.22 -4.30
C GLU A 197 18.79 3.89 -3.78
N LEU A 198 18.42 2.60 -3.68
CA LEU A 198 17.09 2.19 -3.23
C LEU A 198 16.95 2.06 -1.71
N ALA A 199 18.03 2.10 -0.94
CA ALA A 199 17.99 1.96 0.52
C ALA A 199 16.95 2.88 1.20
N PRO A 200 16.82 4.18 0.85
CA PRO A 200 15.80 5.05 1.44
C PRO A 200 14.37 4.59 1.17
N LEU A 201 14.08 4.04 -0.02
CA LEU A 201 12.77 3.50 -0.37
C LEU A 201 12.45 2.25 0.43
N ILE A 202 13.42 1.35 0.56
CA ILE A 202 13.29 0.10 1.32
C ILE A 202 13.01 0.40 2.78
N HIS A 203 13.78 1.33 3.38
CA HIS A 203 13.59 1.72 4.78
C HIS A 203 12.22 2.37 5.01
N ALA A 204 11.77 3.26 4.11
CA ALA A 204 10.46 3.89 4.22
C ALA A 204 9.30 2.87 4.11
N ALA A 205 9.39 1.95 3.15
CA ALA A 205 8.43 0.86 3.02
C ALA A 205 8.40 -0.01 4.28
N ALA A 206 9.57 -0.44 4.74
CA ALA A 206 9.69 -1.30 5.90
C ALA A 206 9.16 -0.63 7.17
N ALA A 207 9.52 0.63 7.42
CA ALA A 207 9.07 1.37 8.60
C ALA A 207 7.54 1.43 8.70
N LEU A 208 6.83 1.60 7.57
CA LEU A 208 5.37 1.51 7.57
C LEU A 208 4.92 0.06 7.82
N LEU A 209 5.42 -0.90 7.03
CA LEU A 209 4.93 -2.28 7.04
C LEU A 209 5.12 -2.96 8.39
N VAL A 210 6.26 -2.77 9.07
CA VAL A 210 6.55 -3.46 10.33
C VAL A 210 5.60 -3.07 11.46
N THR A 211 5.01 -1.87 11.42
CA THR A 211 4.00 -1.45 12.39
C THR A 211 2.67 -2.21 12.23
N ARG A 212 2.50 -2.91 11.11
CA ARG A 212 1.28 -3.63 10.73
C ARG A 212 1.49 -5.14 10.62
N LEU A 213 2.75 -5.60 10.69
CA LEU A 213 3.10 -7.01 10.65
C LEU A 213 3.00 -7.64 12.04
N PRO A 214 2.59 -8.91 12.14
CA PRO A 214 2.39 -9.59 13.41
C PRO A 214 3.72 -10.04 14.01
N SER A 215 3.95 -9.73 15.29
CA SER A 215 5.12 -10.23 16.04
C SER A 215 4.90 -11.59 16.71
N LYS A 216 3.66 -12.11 16.69
CA LYS A 216 3.25 -13.37 17.32
C LYS A 216 2.52 -14.29 16.35
#